data_AF-A0A1Q7YZD6-F1
#
_entry.id   AF-A0A1Q7YZD6-F1
#
_cell.length_a   1.000
_cell.length_b   1.000
_cell.length_c   1.000
_cell.angle_alpha   90.00
_cell.angle_beta   90.00
_cell.angle_gamma   90.00
#
_symmetry.space_group_name_H-M   'P 1'
#
loop_
_entity.id
_entity.type
_entity.pdbx_description
1 polymer ?
#
loop_
_entity_poly.entity_id
_entity_poly.type
_entity_poly.pdbx_seq_one_letter_code
_entity_poly.pdbx_strand_id
1 'polypeptide(L)'
;MLYLSRTREYYADAYSAAATRDPHLLASALTKITYGLSLARRDSEPSGLRAFFIGDPVKAAQDYATLQTRMAKYDLDRDGQLDAYELQKAIEAERWSPWSRANDLLSTHPATYKRILKLEEIEEEIKRSGLPTDAYKFV
;
A
#
# COMPACT_ATOMS: atom_id res chain seq x y z
N MET A 1 14.61 -11.74 13.93
CA MET A 1 14.80 -10.30 13.71
C MET A 1 13.77 -9.74 12.71
N LEU A 2 12.46 -9.99 12.90
CA LEU A 2 11.38 -9.46 12.01
C LEU A 2 10.41 -8.53 12.74
N TYR A 3 10.25 -8.71 14.05
CA TYR A 3 9.37 -7.90 14.88
C TYR A 3 9.80 -6.42 14.95
N LEU A 4 11.10 -6.16 15.19
CA LEU A 4 11.65 -4.79 15.25
C LEU A 4 11.45 -4.01 13.94
N SER A 5 11.57 -4.68 12.79
CA SER A 5 11.36 -4.06 11.48
C SER A 5 9.89 -3.66 11.28
N ARG A 6 8.95 -4.50 11.72
CA ARG A 6 7.51 -4.21 11.64
C ARG A 6 7.10 -3.05 12.52
N THR A 7 7.57 -3.05 13.77
CA THR A 7 7.33 -1.94 14.69
C THR A 7 7.85 -0.65 14.09
N ARG A 8 9.09 -0.62 13.56
CA ARG A 8 9.66 0.56 12.91
C ARG A 8 8.79 1.12 11.78
N GLU A 9 8.19 0.28 10.94
CA GLU A 9 7.29 0.74 9.87
C GLU A 9 6.06 1.46 10.43
N TYR A 10 5.41 0.91 11.47
CA TYR A 10 4.26 1.57 12.09
C TYR A 10 4.63 2.89 12.78
N TYR A 11 5.79 2.95 13.44
CA TYR A 11 6.32 4.19 14.01
C TYR A 11 6.62 5.23 12.91
N ALA A 12 7.15 4.81 11.77
CA ALA A 12 7.39 5.69 10.63
C ALA A 12 6.08 6.20 10.01
N ASP A 13 5.07 5.34 9.89
CA ASP A 13 3.75 5.69 9.36
C ASP A 13 3.05 6.72 10.26
N ALA A 14 3.05 6.48 11.58
CA ALA A 14 2.46 7.41 12.56
C ALA A 14 3.19 8.76 12.59
N TYR A 15 4.52 8.74 12.54
CA TYR A 15 5.30 9.97 12.44
C TYR A 15 4.99 10.74 11.15
N SER A 16 4.93 10.04 10.01
CA SER A 16 4.60 10.66 8.71
C SER A 16 3.21 11.29 8.76
N ALA A 17 2.21 10.57 9.28
CA ALA A 17 0.85 11.06 9.46
C ALA A 17 0.79 12.33 10.33
N ALA A 18 1.53 12.35 11.44
CA ALA A 18 1.60 13.53 12.31
C ALA A 18 2.34 14.71 11.65
N ALA A 19 3.43 14.44 10.94
CA ALA A 19 4.26 15.44 10.29
C ALA A 19 3.53 16.12 9.11
N THR A 20 2.79 15.34 8.31
CA THR A 20 1.97 15.88 7.21
C THR A 20 0.64 16.45 7.69
N ARG A 21 0.20 16.08 8.90
CA ARG A 21 -1.15 16.35 9.43
C ARG A 21 -2.27 15.77 8.56
N ASP A 22 -1.92 14.82 7.71
CA ASP A 22 -2.80 14.22 6.73
C ASP A 22 -2.34 12.77 6.48
N PRO A 23 -2.87 11.81 7.26
CA PRO A 23 -2.56 10.38 7.09
C PRO A 23 -3.06 9.83 5.75
N HIS A 24 -4.11 10.43 5.18
CA HIS A 24 -4.71 10.00 3.92
C HIS A 24 -3.70 10.08 2.77
N LEU A 25 -2.80 11.07 2.77
CA LEU A 25 -1.76 11.19 1.75
C LEU A 25 -0.83 9.96 1.71
N LEU A 26 -0.38 9.48 2.87
CA LEU A 26 0.48 8.31 2.94
C LEU A 26 -0.30 7.03 2.61
N ALA A 27 -1.54 6.90 3.09
CA ALA A 27 -2.41 5.78 2.76
C ALA A 27 -2.65 5.69 1.25
N SER A 28 -2.96 6.82 0.60
CA SER A 28 -3.13 6.93 -0.86
C SER A 28 -1.83 6.60 -1.62
N ALA A 29 -0.68 7.08 -1.14
CA ALA A 29 0.61 6.78 -1.76
C ALA A 29 0.98 5.29 -1.67
N LEU A 30 0.88 4.69 -0.47
CA LEU A 30 1.13 3.25 -0.27
C LEU A 30 0.21 2.39 -1.12
N THR A 31 -1.03 2.83 -1.24
CA THR A 31 -2.02 2.21 -2.10
C THR A 31 -1.63 2.32 -3.58
N LYS A 32 -1.29 3.51 -4.07
CA LYS A 32 -0.84 3.70 -5.46
C LYS A 32 0.44 2.93 -5.76
N ILE A 33 1.33 2.75 -4.79
CA ILE A 33 2.54 1.95 -4.94
C ILE A 33 2.18 0.46 -4.98
N THR A 34 1.41 -0.02 -4.01
CA THR A 34 1.17 -1.47 -3.86
C THR A 34 0.17 -2.01 -4.88
N TYR A 35 -0.89 -1.25 -5.13
CA TYR A 35 -2.01 -1.61 -5.98
C TYR A 35 -2.02 -0.79 -7.27
N GLY A 36 -1.63 0.48 -7.21
CA GLY A 36 -1.62 1.36 -8.38
C GLY A 36 -0.48 1.13 -9.38
N LEU A 37 0.66 0.56 -8.98
CA LEU A 37 1.74 0.19 -9.91
C LEU A 37 1.34 -0.98 -10.82
N SER A 38 0.26 -1.70 -10.45
CA SER A 38 -0.36 -2.66 -11.34
C SER A 38 -1.11 -2.02 -12.51
N LEU A 39 -1.37 -0.71 -12.45
CA LEU A 39 -2.27 0.06 -13.32
C LEU A 39 -1.54 0.88 -14.39
N ALA A 40 -0.24 0.69 -14.56
CA ALA A 40 0.50 1.35 -15.63
C ALA A 40 0.00 0.85 -16.99
N ARG A 41 -0.38 1.79 -17.87
CA ARG A 41 -0.91 1.50 -19.21
C ARG A 41 0.09 0.68 -20.02
N ARG A 42 -0.43 -0.26 -20.84
CA ARG A 42 0.38 -1.19 -21.67
C ARG A 42 1.36 -0.47 -22.60
N ASP A 43 1.03 0.75 -22.99
CA ASP A 43 1.70 1.67 -23.90
C ASP A 43 2.66 2.64 -23.18
N SER A 44 2.70 2.61 -21.84
CA SER A 44 3.66 3.39 -21.06
C SER A 44 4.92 2.57 -20.79
N GLU A 45 6.06 3.03 -21.32
CA GLU A 45 7.38 2.55 -20.89
C GLU A 45 7.43 2.66 -19.35
N PRO A 46 7.80 1.60 -18.60
CA PRO A 46 7.91 1.63 -17.14
C PRO A 46 9.16 2.41 -16.70
N SER A 47 9.48 3.53 -17.38
CA SER A 47 10.69 4.30 -17.20
C SER A 47 10.68 5.05 -15.86
N GLY A 48 9.54 5.56 -15.41
CA GLY A 48 9.41 6.22 -14.10
C GLY A 48 9.66 5.26 -12.92
N LEU A 49 9.10 4.06 -13.00
CA LEU A 49 9.25 3.02 -11.97
C LEU A 49 10.70 2.53 -11.83
N ARG A 50 11.37 2.32 -12.97
CA ARG A 50 12.79 1.95 -13.02
C ARG A 50 13.68 3.12 -12.58
N ALA A 51 13.34 4.36 -12.96
CA ALA A 51 14.09 5.55 -12.58
C ALA A 51 14.11 5.80 -11.07
N PHE A 52 13.01 5.46 -10.37
CA PHE A 52 12.94 5.54 -8.90
C PHE A 52 13.38 4.26 -8.18
N PHE A 53 13.89 3.25 -8.91
CA PHE A 53 14.25 1.94 -8.35
C PHE A 53 13.12 1.28 -7.53
N ILE A 54 11.86 1.57 -7.88
CA ILE A 54 10.69 1.03 -7.19
C ILE A 54 10.46 -0.44 -7.62
N GLY A 55 10.89 -0.84 -8.82
CA GLY A 55 10.83 -2.21 -9.32
C GLY A 55 12.18 -2.75 -9.80
N ASP A 56 12.37 -4.07 -9.71
CA ASP A 56 13.55 -4.76 -10.23
C ASP A 56 13.46 -4.85 -11.77
N PRO A 57 14.36 -4.18 -12.53
CA PRO A 57 14.29 -4.19 -13.98
C PRO A 57 14.47 -5.60 -14.58
N VAL A 58 15.13 -6.52 -13.86
CA VAL A 58 15.34 -7.91 -14.28
C VAL A 58 14.04 -8.72 -14.16
N LYS A 59 13.24 -8.47 -13.13
CA LYS A 59 11.96 -9.17 -12.88
C LYS A 59 10.74 -8.46 -13.47
N ALA A 60 10.91 -7.26 -14.01
CA ALA A 60 9.84 -6.40 -14.51
C ALA A 60 8.82 -7.12 -15.41
N ALA A 61 9.26 -8.06 -16.27
CA ALA A 61 8.35 -8.82 -17.14
C ALA A 61 7.44 -9.81 -16.38
N GLN A 62 7.98 -10.49 -15.36
CA GLN A 62 7.22 -11.41 -14.51
C GLN A 62 6.29 -10.66 -13.57
N ASP A 63 6.77 -9.54 -13.03
CA ASP A 63 5.98 -8.63 -12.22
C ASP A 63 4.81 -8.11 -13.05
N TYR A 64 5.06 -7.64 -14.27
CA TYR A 64 4.01 -7.19 -15.19
C TYR A 64 2.93 -8.24 -15.48
N ALA A 65 3.30 -9.51 -15.71
CA ALA A 65 2.33 -10.58 -15.93
C ALA A 65 1.46 -10.84 -14.67
N THR A 66 2.09 -10.79 -13.50
CA THR A 66 1.39 -10.92 -12.21
C THR A 66 0.44 -9.75 -11.99
N LEU A 67 0.85 -8.54 -12.35
CA LEU A 67 0.06 -7.33 -12.27
C LEU A 67 -1.16 -7.38 -13.22
N GLN A 68 -0.98 -7.79 -14.47
CA GLN A 68 -2.08 -8.00 -15.42
C GLN A 68 -3.16 -8.96 -14.89
N THR A 69 -2.73 -10.04 -14.22
CA THR A 69 -3.66 -11.01 -13.63
C THR A 69 -4.46 -10.40 -12.47
N ARG A 70 -3.84 -9.50 -11.69
CA ARG A 70 -4.51 -8.77 -10.62
C ARG A 70 -5.45 -7.70 -11.17
N MET A 71 -5.04 -6.95 -12.20
CA MET A 71 -5.91 -5.98 -12.88
C MET A 71 -7.20 -6.64 -13.35
N ALA A 72 -7.10 -7.74 -14.09
CA ALA A 72 -8.28 -8.46 -14.59
C ALA A 72 -9.26 -8.94 -13.49
N LYS A 73 -8.81 -8.98 -12.23
CA LYS A 73 -9.60 -9.40 -11.09
C LYS A 73 -10.25 -8.23 -10.33
N TYR A 74 -9.60 -7.07 -10.28
CA TYR A 74 -9.98 -5.96 -9.40
C TYR A 74 -10.44 -4.71 -10.14
N ASP A 75 -9.96 -4.48 -11.36
CA ASP A 75 -10.43 -3.45 -12.28
C ASP A 75 -11.73 -3.96 -12.93
N LEU A 76 -12.86 -3.65 -12.30
CA LEU A 76 -14.18 -4.16 -12.63
C LEU A 76 -14.74 -3.47 -13.87
N ASP A 77 -14.43 -2.19 -14.06
CA ASP A 77 -14.88 -1.40 -15.20
C ASP A 77 -13.91 -1.46 -16.41
N ARG A 78 -12.71 -1.99 -16.21
CA ARG A 78 -11.64 -2.19 -17.21
C ARG A 78 -11.11 -0.89 -17.78
N ASP A 79 -11.17 0.20 -17.01
CA ASP A 79 -10.63 1.49 -17.41
C ASP A 79 -9.10 1.58 -17.24
N GLY A 80 -8.50 0.53 -16.66
CA GLY A 80 -7.07 0.43 -16.41
C GLY A 80 -6.63 1.16 -15.14
N GLN A 81 -7.57 1.62 -14.31
CA GLN A 81 -7.36 2.24 -13.01
C GLN A 81 -8.13 1.43 -11.94
N LEU A 82 -7.90 1.76 -10.67
CA LEU A 82 -8.69 1.22 -9.56
C LEU A 82 -9.27 2.41 -8.84
N ASP A 83 -10.59 2.51 -8.85
CA ASP A 83 -11.27 3.49 -8.02
C ASP A 83 -11.17 3.11 -6.53
N ALA A 84 -11.64 4.00 -5.65
CA ALA A 84 -11.58 3.76 -4.20
C ALA A 84 -12.30 2.48 -3.77
N TYR A 85 -13.38 2.11 -4.46
CA TYR A 85 -14.20 0.94 -4.15
C TYR A 85 -13.53 -0.36 -4.62
N GLU A 86 -13.02 -0.39 -5.84
CA GLU A 86 -12.29 -1.52 -6.43
C GLU A 86 -11.00 -1.82 -5.67
N LEU A 87 -10.31 -0.75 -5.27
CA LEU A 87 -9.14 -0.82 -4.44
C LEU A 87 -9.44 -1.41 -3.05
N GLN A 88 -10.51 -0.95 -2.40
CA GLN A 88 -10.95 -1.49 -1.13
C GLN A 88 -11.24 -3.00 -1.25
N LYS A 89 -11.90 -3.40 -2.35
CA LYS A 89 -12.17 -4.81 -2.65
C LYS A 89 -10.89 -5.62 -2.91
N ALA A 90 -9.87 -5.02 -3.53
CA ALA A 90 -8.56 -5.64 -3.72
C ALA A 90 -7.85 -5.88 -2.38
N ILE A 91 -7.87 -4.87 -1.49
CA ILE A 91 -7.35 -4.95 -0.13
C ILE A 91 -8.07 -6.05 0.67
N GLU A 92 -9.40 -6.11 0.62
CA GLU A 92 -10.18 -7.14 1.30
C GLU A 92 -9.86 -8.55 0.80
N ALA A 93 -9.76 -8.73 -0.51
CA ALA A 93 -9.40 -10.02 -1.09
C ALA A 93 -7.98 -10.46 -0.69
N GLU A 94 -7.04 -9.53 -0.57
CA GLU A 94 -5.68 -9.83 -0.12
C GLU A 94 -5.63 -10.15 1.39
N ARG A 95 -6.41 -9.43 2.20
CA ARG A 95 -6.57 -9.71 3.64
C ARG A 95 -7.00 -11.16 3.92
N TRP A 96 -7.80 -11.75 3.03
CA TRP A 96 -8.32 -13.12 3.16
C TRP A 96 -7.49 -14.16 2.37
N SER A 97 -6.48 -13.71 1.63
CA SER A 97 -5.64 -14.60 0.82
C SER A 97 -4.63 -15.39 1.67
N PRO A 98 -4.54 -16.72 1.50
CA PRO A 98 -3.46 -17.52 2.09
C PRO A 98 -2.06 -17.04 1.69
N TRP A 99 -1.95 -16.42 0.51
CA TRP A 99 -0.68 -15.90 0.00
C TRP A 99 -0.25 -14.63 0.75
N SER A 100 -1.19 -13.82 1.26
CA SER A 100 -0.83 -12.71 2.15
C SER A 100 -0.24 -13.23 3.47
N ARG A 101 -0.75 -14.35 4.00
CA ARG A 101 -0.20 -14.98 5.22
C ARG A 101 1.17 -15.59 5.02
N ALA A 102 1.42 -16.25 3.90
CA ALA A 102 2.74 -16.82 3.62
C ALA A 102 3.79 -15.75 3.26
N ASN A 103 3.39 -14.66 2.59
CA ASN A 103 4.28 -13.52 2.36
C ASN A 103 4.52 -12.70 3.64
N ASP A 104 3.55 -12.65 4.57
CA ASP A 104 3.73 -12.12 5.92
C ASP A 104 4.77 -12.91 6.74
N LEU A 105 4.95 -14.21 6.49
CA LEU A 105 5.94 -15.01 7.23
C LEU A 105 7.38 -14.82 6.71
N LEU A 106 7.52 -14.35 5.46
CA LEU A 106 8.81 -14.18 4.77
C LEU A 106 9.18 -12.71 4.54
N SER A 107 8.26 -11.75 4.72
CA SER A 107 8.51 -10.32 4.53
C SER A 107 9.10 -9.64 5.77
N THR A 108 10.13 -8.84 5.54
CA THR A 108 10.77 -7.93 6.50
C THR A 108 9.90 -6.75 6.89
N HIS A 109 8.80 -6.50 6.18
CA HIS A 109 7.84 -5.42 6.43
C HIS A 109 6.44 -6.00 6.69
N PRO A 110 5.58 -5.31 7.47
CA PRO A 110 4.18 -5.70 7.60
C PRO A 110 3.49 -5.54 6.24
N ALA A 111 2.53 -6.42 5.95
CA ALA A 111 1.74 -6.32 4.73
C ALA A 111 1.14 -4.92 4.54
N THR A 112 1.28 -4.33 3.34
CA THR A 112 0.96 -2.92 3.10
C THR A 112 -0.48 -2.56 3.43
N TYR A 113 -1.43 -3.45 3.18
CA TYR A 113 -2.84 -3.22 3.55
C TYR A 113 -3.04 -3.00 5.05
N LYS A 114 -2.23 -3.63 5.92
CA LYS A 114 -2.31 -3.42 7.37
C LYS A 114 -1.84 -2.02 7.76
N ARG A 115 -0.88 -1.48 7.03
CA ARG A 115 -0.39 -0.11 7.21
C ARG A 115 -1.43 0.91 6.76
N ILE A 116 -2.06 0.67 5.60
CA ILE A 116 -3.15 1.50 5.08
C ILE A 116 -4.32 1.56 6.06
N LEU A 117 -4.81 0.41 6.54
CA LEU A 117 -5.88 0.35 7.54
C LEU A 117 -5.52 1.09 8.83
N LYS A 118 -4.25 1.04 9.25
CA LYS A 118 -3.80 1.74 10.45
C LYS A 118 -3.77 3.26 10.24
N LEU A 119 -3.37 3.72 9.06
CA LEU A 119 -3.38 5.14 8.69
C LEU A 119 -4.81 5.69 8.61
N GLU A 120 -5.76 4.91 8.09
CA GLU A 120 -7.19 5.26 8.10
C GLU A 120 -7.73 5.38 9.53
N GLU A 121 -7.36 4.47 10.43
CA GLU A 121 -7.73 4.56 11.86
C GLU A 121 -7.18 5.86 12.49
N ILE A 122 -5.91 6.19 12.22
CA ILE A 122 -5.28 7.43 12.70
C ILE A 122 -6.00 8.66 12.15
N GLU A 123 -6.38 8.64 10.87
CA GLU A 123 -7.13 9.72 10.23
C GLU A 123 -8.48 9.97 10.92
N GLU A 124 -9.24 8.91 11.18
CA GLU A 124 -10.52 9.00 11.87
C GLU A 124 -10.39 9.50 13.31
N GLU A 125 -9.32 9.09 14.02
CA GLU A 125 -9.05 9.62 15.36
C GLU A 125 -8.64 11.10 15.33
N ILE A 126 -7.85 11.53 14.34
CA ILE A 126 -7.50 12.95 14.14
C ILE A 126 -8.75 13.77 13.80
N LYS A 127 -9.64 13.27 12.93
CA LYS A 127 -10.93 13.94 12.63
C LYS A 127 -11.81 14.08 13.87
N ARG A 128 -11.81 13.08 14.75
CA ARG A 128 -12.65 13.06 15.96
C ARG A 128 -12.09 13.90 17.11
N SER A 129 -10.77 13.85 17.33
CA SER A 129 -10.13 14.36 18.55
C SER A 129 -9.06 15.42 18.32
N GLY A 130 -8.78 15.75 17.05
CA GLY A 130 -7.65 16.60 16.66
C GLY A 130 -6.32 15.86 16.68
N LEU A 131 -5.26 16.55 16.28
CA LEU A 131 -3.90 16.00 16.30
C LEU A 131 -3.44 15.78 17.76
N PRO A 132 -2.99 14.58 18.14
CA PRO A 132 -2.44 14.37 19.47
C PRO A 132 -1.11 15.10 19.63
N THR A 133 -0.80 15.46 20.88
CA THR A 133 0.49 16.04 21.26
C THR A 133 1.65 15.05 21.11
N ASP A 134 1.37 13.75 21.17
CA ASP A 134 2.33 12.68 20.89
C ASP A 134 1.94 11.94 19.60
N ALA A 135 2.81 12.04 18.58
CA ALA A 135 2.65 11.38 17.30
C ALA A 135 2.60 9.85 17.39
N TYR A 136 3.15 9.27 18.46
CA TYR A 136 3.24 7.82 18.64
C TYR A 136 2.10 7.23 19.47
N LYS A 137 1.15 8.05 19.92
CA LYS A 137 -0.05 7.60 20.65
C LYS A 137 -0.79 6.46 19.92
N PHE A 138 -0.68 6.42 18.60
CA PHE A 138 -1.40 5.48 17.75
C PHE A 138 -0.66 4.16 17.47
N VAL A 139 0.59 4.00 17.92
CA VAL A 139 1.44 2.84 17.57
C VAL A 139 1.46 1.78 18.65
#